data_AF-A0A7Z9JI64-F1
#
_entry.id   AF-A0A7Z9JI64-F1
#
_cell.length_a   1.000
_cell.length_b   1.000
_cell.length_c   1.000
_cell.angle_alpha   90.00
_cell.angle_beta   90.00
_cell.angle_gamma   90.00
#
_symmetry.space_group_name_H-M   'P 1'
#
loop_
_entity.id
_entity.type
_entity.pdbx_description
1 polymer ?
#
loop_
_entity_poly.entity_id
_entity_poly.type
_entity_poly.pdbx_seq_one_letter_code
_entity_poly.pdbx_strand_id
1 'polypeptide(L)'
;RDEVEDEGMTGISTRFILKSIDAALADSTKNMITPLSIRDSLIRQVKEQIVSPEDRKFYLQFLQKVLHEEYLSILEKEITKAFVSAYEEQAESLFDNYLDHAEAYVNNTTLKDRVTSEDMRADENFLTSIEEQIGIKGSAKNSFRADITSYMFSKLRRGDVIDWRSYGPLKEAIESKLVASVRDISRIVTKSKSRDNKQQKKFNAMVQTLIDTYGYNEESAEEVIKFASNNLWRDS
;
A
#
# COMPACT_ATOMS: atom_id res chain seq x y z
N ARG A 1 9.60 3.53 38.00
CA ARG A 1 8.78 2.55 37.24
C ARG A 1 8.78 1.34 38.16
N ASP A 2 7.71 1.16 38.90
CA ASP A 2 7.67 0.20 40.01
C ASP A 2 7.43 -1.20 39.43
N GLU A 3 8.38 -2.11 39.65
CA GLU A 3 8.27 -3.53 39.31
C GLU A 3 7.17 -4.16 40.19
N VAL A 4 6.30 -4.95 39.58
CA VAL A 4 5.18 -5.62 40.28
C VAL A 4 5.66 -7.01 40.74
N GLU A 5 5.33 -7.44 41.96
CA GLU A 5 5.82 -8.71 42.55
C GLU A 5 5.59 -9.96 41.67
N ASP A 6 4.59 -9.95 40.78
CA ASP A 6 4.25 -11.06 39.88
C ASP A 6 4.73 -10.86 38.43
N GLU A 7 5.54 -9.84 38.14
CA GLU A 7 6.07 -9.56 36.80
C GLU A 7 6.96 -10.72 36.31
N GLY A 8 6.48 -11.46 35.31
CA GLY A 8 7.21 -12.60 34.73
C GLY A 8 6.90 -13.98 35.34
N MET A 9 6.02 -14.07 36.36
CA MET A 9 5.56 -15.36 36.91
C MET A 9 4.43 -16.01 36.09
N THR A 10 3.82 -15.25 35.18
CA THR A 10 2.74 -15.71 34.28
C THR A 10 3.06 -15.35 32.83
N GLY A 11 2.55 -16.14 31.89
CA GLY A 11 2.71 -15.87 30.45
C GLY A 11 3.84 -16.64 29.76
N ILE A 12 4.30 -16.10 28.64
CA ILE A 12 5.33 -16.71 27.80
C ILE A 12 6.72 -16.24 28.25
N SER A 13 7.62 -17.20 28.53
CA SER A 13 9.00 -16.87 28.89
C SER A 13 9.79 -16.23 27.74
N THR A 14 10.73 -15.34 28.05
CA THR A 14 11.68 -14.78 27.06
C THR A 14 12.48 -15.87 26.36
N ARG A 15 12.84 -16.95 27.07
CA ARG A 15 13.51 -18.14 26.50
C ARG A 15 12.67 -18.80 25.41
N PHE A 16 11.35 -18.87 25.59
CA PHE A 16 10.46 -19.40 24.56
C PHE A 16 10.52 -18.54 23.30
N ILE A 17 10.50 -17.21 23.44
CA ILE A 17 10.60 -16.28 22.30
C ILE A 17 11.95 -16.42 21.58
N LEU A 18 13.05 -16.56 22.31
CA LEU A 18 14.37 -16.79 21.70
C LEU A 18 14.41 -18.11 20.92
N LYS A 19 13.88 -19.19 21.51
CA LYS A 19 13.76 -20.49 20.83
C LYS A 19 12.84 -20.42 19.59
N SER A 20 11.75 -19.66 19.71
CA SER A 20 10.99 -18.96 18.64
C SER A 20 11.83 -18.65 17.41
N ILE A 21 12.69 -17.66 17.63
CA ILE A 21 13.50 -17.00 16.62
C ILE A 21 14.62 -17.91 16.14
N ASP A 22 15.31 -18.63 17.03
CA ASP A 22 16.39 -19.57 16.67
C ASP A 22 15.88 -20.67 15.74
N ALA A 23 14.68 -21.19 16.00
CA ALA A 23 14.07 -22.18 15.11
C ALA A 23 13.70 -21.57 13.75
N ALA A 24 13.25 -20.31 13.72
CA ALA A 24 12.97 -19.62 12.45
C ALA A 24 14.26 -19.37 11.65
N LEU A 25 15.37 -19.07 12.33
CA LEU A 25 16.70 -18.94 11.72
C LEU A 25 17.19 -20.28 11.18
N ALA A 26 17.06 -21.35 11.94
CA ALA A 26 17.51 -22.69 11.54
C ALA A 26 16.72 -23.26 10.36
N ASP A 27 15.41 -22.98 10.30
CA ASP A 27 14.54 -23.41 9.20
C ASP A 27 14.67 -22.54 7.95
N SER A 28 15.34 -21.39 8.05
CA SER A 28 15.46 -20.48 6.91
C SER A 28 16.38 -21.08 5.84
N THR A 29 15.84 -21.22 4.63
CA THR A 29 16.61 -21.62 3.44
C THR A 29 17.39 -20.47 2.83
N LYS A 30 17.08 -19.24 3.25
CA LYS A 30 17.69 -17.99 2.83
C LYS A 30 18.52 -17.45 4.00
N ASN A 31 19.56 -16.66 3.74
CA ASN A 31 20.39 -16.09 4.80
C ASN A 31 19.71 -14.88 5.50
N MET A 32 18.41 -15.00 5.77
CA MET A 32 17.57 -13.98 6.37
C MET A 32 16.35 -14.62 7.05
N ILE A 33 15.69 -13.88 7.94
CA ILE A 33 14.38 -14.21 8.50
C ILE A 33 13.42 -13.06 8.28
N THR A 34 12.14 -13.37 8.12
CA THR A 34 11.07 -12.38 7.90
C THR A 34 10.10 -12.43 9.09
N PRO A 35 9.32 -11.37 9.34
CA PRO A 35 8.26 -11.41 10.35
C PRO A 35 7.28 -12.59 10.17
N LEU A 36 7.10 -13.04 8.91
CA LEU A 36 6.32 -14.21 8.57
C LEU A 36 6.94 -15.50 9.11
N SER A 37 8.24 -15.73 8.86
CA SER A 37 8.91 -16.94 9.35
C SER A 37 8.95 -17.00 10.89
N ILE A 38 9.13 -15.84 11.54
CA ILE A 38 9.07 -15.74 13.01
C ILE A 38 7.65 -16.08 13.51
N ARG A 39 6.60 -15.50 12.91
CA ARG A 39 5.21 -15.78 13.28
C ARG A 39 4.86 -17.26 13.13
N ASP A 40 5.25 -17.88 12.02
CA ASP A 40 4.97 -19.29 11.76
C ASP A 40 5.71 -20.20 12.75
N SER A 41 6.97 -19.87 13.08
CA SER A 41 7.73 -20.55 14.13
C SER A 41 7.05 -20.43 15.51
N LEU A 42 6.60 -19.22 15.87
CA LEU A 42 5.85 -18.98 17.12
C LEU A 42 4.57 -19.82 17.17
N ILE A 43 3.77 -19.83 16.10
CA ILE A 43 2.53 -20.63 16.02
C ILE A 43 2.83 -22.12 16.19
N ARG A 44 3.87 -22.64 15.54
CA ARG A 44 4.29 -24.04 15.68
C ARG A 44 4.68 -24.36 17.12
N GLN A 45 5.52 -23.52 17.74
CA GLN A 45 6.00 -23.78 19.10
C GLN A 45 4.89 -23.63 20.16
N VAL A 46 3.93 -22.71 19.99
CA VAL A 46 2.78 -22.59 20.89
C VAL A 46 1.90 -23.84 20.84
N LYS A 47 1.75 -24.49 19.67
CA LYS A 47 0.99 -25.76 19.55
C LYS A 47 1.64 -26.90 20.34
N GLU A 48 2.97 -26.92 20.40
CA GLU A 48 3.76 -27.94 21.08
C GLU A 48 3.99 -27.63 22.56
N GLN A 49 3.73 -26.39 23.00
CA GLN A 49 3.99 -25.95 24.36
C GLN A 49 3.04 -26.59 25.38
N ILE A 50 3.59 -27.03 26.51
CA ILE A 50 2.81 -27.53 27.65
C ILE A 50 2.30 -26.34 28.46
N VAL A 51 1.08 -25.89 28.15
CA VAL A 51 0.32 -24.82 28.83
C VAL A 51 -1.14 -25.26 28.94
N SER A 52 -1.95 -24.51 29.70
CA SER A 52 -3.39 -24.77 29.77
C SER A 52 -4.03 -24.71 28.36
N PRO A 53 -5.08 -25.51 28.09
CA PRO A 53 -5.81 -25.43 26.83
C PRO A 53 -6.36 -24.02 26.53
N GLU A 54 -6.79 -23.30 27.57
CA GLU A 54 -7.30 -21.94 27.51
C GLU A 54 -6.21 -20.96 27.05
N ASP A 55 -5.04 -20.99 27.68
CA ASP A 55 -3.91 -20.11 27.32
C ASP A 55 -3.40 -20.42 25.91
N ARG A 56 -3.30 -21.71 25.55
CA ARG A 56 -2.89 -22.11 24.21
C ARG A 56 -3.83 -21.52 23.15
N LYS A 57 -5.14 -21.63 23.38
CA LYS A 57 -6.16 -21.07 22.47
C LYS A 57 -6.02 -19.56 22.37
N PHE A 58 -5.83 -18.87 23.49
CA PHE A 58 -5.63 -17.44 23.53
C PHE A 58 -4.39 -17.01 22.74
N TYR A 59 -3.22 -17.62 22.96
CA TYR A 59 -1.99 -17.30 22.24
C TYR A 59 -2.10 -17.57 20.74
N LEU A 60 -2.72 -18.70 20.34
CA LEU A 60 -2.92 -19.00 18.93
C LEU A 60 -3.86 -17.98 18.27
N GLN A 61 -4.94 -17.58 18.95
CA GLN A 61 -5.84 -16.55 18.45
C GLN A 61 -5.11 -15.21 18.29
N PHE A 62 -4.29 -14.82 19.27
CA PHE A 62 -3.50 -13.60 19.21
C PHE A 62 -2.53 -13.60 18.03
N LEU A 63 -1.72 -14.66 17.87
CA LEU A 63 -0.74 -14.77 16.78
C LEU A 63 -1.40 -14.88 15.40
N GLN A 64 -2.48 -15.64 15.29
CA GLN A 64 -3.12 -15.91 14.00
C GLN A 64 -3.97 -14.75 13.52
N LYS A 65 -4.62 -14.02 14.44
CA LYS A 65 -5.53 -12.93 14.12
C LYS A 65 -4.91 -11.57 14.39
N VAL A 66 -4.70 -11.22 15.66
CA VAL A 66 -4.30 -9.85 16.07
C VAL A 66 -2.95 -9.48 15.46
N LEU A 67 -1.93 -10.31 15.67
CA LEU A 67 -0.58 -10.05 15.13
C LEU A 67 -0.57 -10.05 13.60
N HIS A 68 -1.41 -10.89 12.98
CA HIS A 68 -1.49 -10.98 11.53
C HIS A 68 -2.14 -9.74 10.91
N GLU A 69 -3.27 -9.29 11.46
CA GLU A 69 -3.96 -8.08 11.04
C GLU A 69 -3.06 -6.84 11.20
N GLU A 70 -2.34 -6.74 12.33
CA GLU A 70 -1.40 -5.64 12.54
C GLU A 70 -0.25 -5.66 11.52
N TYR A 71 0.34 -6.83 11.27
CA TYR A 71 1.38 -6.97 10.26
C TYR A 71 0.89 -6.62 8.85
N LEU A 72 -0.33 -7.01 8.49
CA LEU A 72 -0.93 -6.62 7.22
C LEU A 72 -1.08 -5.10 7.11
N SER A 73 -1.52 -4.41 8.18
CA SER A 73 -1.62 -2.95 8.19
C SER A 73 -0.26 -2.26 8.02
N ILE A 74 0.80 -2.79 8.63
CA ILE A 74 2.16 -2.29 8.44
C ILE A 74 2.58 -2.46 6.98
N LEU A 75 2.44 -3.67 6.43
CA LEU A 75 2.81 -3.96 5.05
C LEU A 75 2.06 -3.10 4.04
N GLU A 76 0.76 -2.89 4.25
CA GLU A 76 -0.06 -2.04 3.38
C GLU A 76 0.50 -0.62 3.33
N LYS A 77 0.83 -0.03 4.49
CA LYS A 77 1.40 1.33 4.57
C LYS A 77 2.77 1.42 3.92
N GLU A 78 3.66 0.46 4.18
CA GLU A 78 5.01 0.46 3.64
C GLU A 78 5.02 0.29 2.12
N ILE A 79 4.28 -0.71 1.61
CA ILE A 79 4.20 -0.98 0.17
C ILE A 79 3.52 0.18 -0.56
N THR A 80 2.44 0.74 0.00
CA THR A 80 1.75 1.90 -0.59
C THR A 80 2.68 3.09 -0.70
N LYS A 81 3.40 3.42 0.38
CA LYS A 81 4.31 4.57 0.38
C LYS A 81 5.54 4.36 -0.51
N ALA A 82 6.14 3.17 -0.48
CA ALA A 82 7.23 2.82 -1.39
C ALA A 82 6.79 2.91 -2.86
N PHE A 83 5.55 2.50 -3.15
CA PHE A 83 4.98 2.64 -4.49
C PHE A 83 4.76 4.10 -4.86
N VAL A 84 4.06 4.89 -4.04
CA VAL A 84 3.81 6.31 -4.33
C VAL A 84 5.12 7.05 -4.63
N SER A 85 6.18 6.79 -3.87
CA SER A 85 7.51 7.36 -4.13
C SER A 85 8.11 6.90 -5.47
N ALA A 86 7.99 5.63 -5.83
CA ALA A 86 8.46 5.14 -7.13
C ALA A 86 7.64 5.66 -8.32
N TYR A 87 6.43 6.18 -8.08
CA TYR A 87 5.45 6.56 -9.10
C TYR A 87 5.03 8.02 -8.98
N GLU A 88 5.83 8.84 -8.30
CA GLU A 88 5.54 10.26 -8.09
C GLU A 88 5.30 11.01 -9.41
N GLU A 89 6.11 10.75 -10.45
CA GLU A 89 5.87 11.34 -11.79
C GLU A 89 4.53 10.91 -12.39
N GLN A 90 4.09 9.67 -12.15
CA GLN A 90 2.79 9.19 -12.60
C GLN A 90 1.65 9.80 -11.77
N ALA A 91 1.87 10.04 -10.47
CA ALA A 91 0.91 10.74 -9.61
C ALA A 91 0.72 12.19 -10.07
N GLU A 92 1.81 12.89 -10.36
CA GLU A 92 1.79 14.26 -10.90
C GLU A 92 1.07 14.31 -12.25
N SER A 93 1.40 13.39 -13.16
CA SER A 93 0.72 13.31 -14.45
C SER A 93 -0.78 13.01 -14.34
N LEU A 94 -1.20 12.17 -13.38
CA LEU A 94 -2.63 11.90 -13.14
C LEU A 94 -3.33 13.11 -12.54
N PHE A 95 -2.65 13.83 -11.65
CA PHE A 95 -3.14 15.03 -11.01
C PHE A 95 -3.35 16.16 -12.03
N ASP A 96 -2.33 16.48 -12.84
CA ASP A 96 -2.42 17.50 -13.88
C ASP A 96 -3.54 17.19 -14.87
N ASN A 97 -3.59 15.94 -15.35
CA ASN A 97 -4.63 15.51 -16.27
C ASN A 97 -6.04 15.61 -15.65
N TYR A 98 -6.16 15.31 -14.35
CA TYR A 98 -7.43 15.46 -13.63
C TYR A 98 -7.84 16.94 -13.55
N LEU A 99 -6.92 17.85 -13.24
CA LEU A 99 -7.22 19.28 -13.18
C LEU A 99 -7.67 19.83 -14.54
N ASP A 100 -6.95 19.48 -15.61
CA ASP A 100 -7.30 19.89 -16.97
C ASP A 100 -8.72 19.43 -17.33
N HIS A 101 -9.02 18.15 -17.13
CA HIS A 101 -10.35 17.60 -17.40
C HIS A 101 -11.44 18.17 -16.48
N ALA A 102 -11.15 18.40 -15.20
CA ALA A 102 -12.11 18.96 -14.25
C ALA A 102 -12.44 20.42 -14.58
N GLU A 103 -11.45 21.23 -14.93
CA GLU A 103 -11.64 22.62 -15.36
C GLU A 103 -12.49 22.67 -16.63
N ALA A 104 -12.15 21.87 -17.63
CA ALA A 104 -12.89 21.79 -18.89
C ALA A 104 -14.36 21.36 -18.67
N TYR A 105 -14.59 20.44 -17.74
CA TYR A 105 -15.93 20.01 -17.37
C TYR A 105 -16.73 21.14 -16.70
N VAL A 106 -16.14 21.83 -15.72
CA VAL A 106 -16.82 22.89 -14.95
C VAL A 106 -17.10 24.12 -15.81
N ASN A 107 -16.16 24.50 -16.67
CA ASN A 107 -16.24 25.69 -17.51
C ASN A 107 -16.94 25.43 -18.86
N ASN A 108 -17.32 24.18 -19.17
CA ASN A 108 -17.80 23.77 -20.49
C ASN A 108 -16.86 24.19 -21.63
N THR A 109 -15.56 24.11 -21.40
CA THR A 109 -14.51 24.42 -22.39
C THR A 109 -13.94 23.15 -23.01
N THR A 110 -13.25 23.31 -24.15
CA THR A 110 -12.50 22.23 -24.78
C THR A 110 -11.04 22.28 -24.33
N LEU A 111 -10.44 21.10 -24.19
CA LEU A 111 -9.01 20.93 -24.00
C LEU A 111 -8.35 20.72 -25.35
N LYS A 112 -7.06 21.02 -25.44
CA LYS A 112 -6.26 20.64 -26.61
C LYS A 112 -5.51 19.36 -26.34
N ASP A 113 -5.65 18.40 -27.24
CA ASP A 113 -4.82 17.20 -27.23
C ASP A 113 -3.33 17.59 -27.32
N ARG A 114 -2.49 17.07 -26.42
CA ARG A 114 -1.04 17.31 -26.45
C ARG A 114 -0.35 16.72 -27.69
N VAL A 115 -0.97 15.73 -28.34
CA VAL A 115 -0.43 15.01 -29.50
C VAL A 115 -1.03 15.54 -30.80
N THR A 116 -2.35 15.64 -30.88
CA THR A 116 -3.03 16.01 -32.14
C THR A 116 -3.34 17.50 -32.25
N SER A 117 -3.24 18.26 -31.15
CA SER A 117 -3.68 19.67 -31.04
C SER A 117 -5.17 19.88 -31.38
N GLU A 118 -5.96 18.81 -31.41
CA GLU A 118 -7.40 18.86 -31.66
C GLU A 118 -8.17 19.23 -30.38
N ASP A 119 -9.31 19.88 -30.57
CA ASP A 119 -10.22 20.19 -29.48
C ASP A 119 -10.92 18.92 -28.99
N MET A 120 -10.66 18.55 -27.75
CA MET A 120 -11.29 17.44 -27.05
C MET A 120 -12.17 17.93 -25.90
N ARG A 121 -13.22 17.16 -25.58
CA ARG A 121 -14.04 17.41 -24.39
C ARG A 121 -13.39 16.77 -23.16
N ALA A 122 -13.80 17.23 -21.98
CA ALA A 122 -13.43 16.58 -20.72
C ALA A 122 -13.76 15.09 -20.73
N ASP A 123 -12.82 14.24 -20.33
CA ASP A 123 -13.04 12.81 -20.19
C ASP A 123 -13.72 12.52 -18.85
N GLU A 124 -15.06 12.49 -18.86
CA GLU A 124 -15.86 12.20 -17.68
C GLU A 124 -15.65 10.79 -17.13
N ASN A 125 -15.26 9.83 -17.99
CA ASN A 125 -14.98 8.46 -17.58
C ASN A 125 -13.67 8.43 -16.78
N PHE A 126 -12.65 9.14 -17.25
CA PHE A 126 -11.39 9.30 -16.53
C PHE A 126 -11.61 9.97 -15.17
N LEU A 127 -12.29 11.12 -15.13
CA LEU A 127 -12.61 11.85 -13.89
C LEU A 127 -13.35 10.94 -12.90
N THR A 128 -14.39 10.27 -13.37
CA THR A 128 -15.15 9.29 -12.59
C THR A 128 -14.26 8.19 -12.01
N SER A 129 -13.31 7.68 -12.80
CA SER A 129 -12.45 6.57 -12.40
C SER A 129 -11.48 6.90 -11.26
N ILE A 130 -11.22 8.19 -11.02
CA ILE A 130 -10.44 8.72 -9.88
C ILE A 130 -11.38 9.01 -8.72
N GLU A 131 -12.48 9.75 -8.96
CA GLU A 131 -13.46 10.15 -7.94
C GLU A 131 -14.06 8.96 -7.18
N GLU A 132 -14.33 7.87 -7.89
CA GLU A 132 -14.92 6.67 -7.29
C GLU A 132 -13.97 5.93 -6.35
N GLN A 133 -12.65 6.18 -6.43
CA GLN A 133 -11.66 5.57 -5.52
C GLN A 133 -11.84 6.02 -4.07
N ILE A 134 -12.43 7.21 -3.86
CA ILE A 134 -12.77 7.76 -2.54
C ILE A 134 -14.30 7.78 -2.31
N GLY A 135 -15.04 7.03 -3.12
CA GLY A 135 -16.49 6.85 -2.94
C GLY A 135 -17.35 8.02 -3.43
N ILE A 136 -16.81 8.98 -4.18
CA ILE A 136 -17.59 10.10 -4.72
C ILE A 136 -18.41 9.61 -5.92
N LYS A 137 -19.74 9.67 -5.77
CA LYS A 137 -20.70 9.13 -6.75
C LYS A 137 -21.84 10.09 -7.03
N GLY A 138 -22.49 9.89 -8.18
CA GLY A 138 -23.67 10.66 -8.58
C GLY A 138 -23.40 12.16 -8.64
N SER A 139 -24.32 12.96 -8.09
CA SER A 139 -24.24 14.43 -8.10
C SER A 139 -23.05 14.99 -7.32
N ALA A 140 -22.47 14.24 -6.37
CA ALA A 140 -21.31 14.69 -5.61
C ALA A 140 -20.06 14.91 -6.47
N LYS A 141 -19.98 14.24 -7.64
CA LYS A 141 -18.88 14.43 -8.60
C LYS A 141 -18.78 15.88 -9.08
N ASN A 142 -19.92 16.51 -9.36
CA ASN A 142 -19.96 17.88 -9.87
C ASN A 142 -19.46 18.89 -8.83
N SER A 143 -19.91 18.76 -7.58
CA SER A 143 -19.44 19.61 -6.50
C SER A 143 -17.94 19.39 -6.26
N PHE A 144 -17.47 18.15 -6.23
CA PHE A 144 -16.05 17.84 -6.05
C PHE A 144 -15.16 18.47 -7.11
N ARG A 145 -15.53 18.37 -8.40
CA ARG A 145 -14.81 19.00 -9.52
C ARG A 145 -14.76 20.51 -9.38
N ALA A 146 -15.89 21.14 -9.02
CA ALA A 146 -15.98 22.59 -8.84
C ALA A 146 -15.16 23.08 -7.65
N ASP A 147 -15.18 22.36 -6.54
CA ASP A 147 -14.45 22.69 -5.31
C ASP A 147 -12.93 22.60 -5.54
N ILE A 148 -12.45 21.52 -6.18
CA ILE A 148 -11.03 21.35 -6.53
C ILE A 148 -10.57 22.49 -7.44
N THR A 149 -11.30 22.74 -8.52
CA THR A 149 -10.96 23.76 -9.50
C THR A 149 -10.86 25.13 -8.82
N SER A 150 -11.84 25.48 -7.99
CA SER A 150 -11.86 26.74 -7.23
C SER A 150 -10.70 26.85 -6.24
N TYR A 151 -10.38 25.76 -5.52
CA TYR A 151 -9.28 25.72 -4.58
C TYR A 151 -7.91 25.86 -5.28
N MET A 152 -7.72 25.19 -6.41
CA MET A 152 -6.50 25.29 -7.24
C MET A 152 -6.33 26.69 -7.81
N PHE A 153 -7.38 27.29 -8.38
CA PHE A 153 -7.33 28.69 -8.85
C PHE A 153 -6.96 29.67 -7.72
N SER A 154 -7.44 29.42 -6.51
CA SER A 154 -7.10 30.22 -5.33
C SER A 154 -5.61 30.13 -4.98
N LYS A 155 -5.01 28.92 -5.04
CA LYS A 155 -3.56 28.72 -4.86
C LYS A 155 -2.74 29.36 -5.97
N LEU A 156 -3.14 29.16 -7.23
CA LEU A 156 -2.43 29.71 -8.39
C LEU A 156 -2.36 31.25 -8.33
N ARG A 157 -3.45 31.91 -7.94
CA ARG A 157 -3.49 33.37 -7.75
C ARG A 157 -2.57 33.89 -6.63
N ARG A 158 -2.25 33.06 -5.64
CA ARG A 158 -1.29 33.40 -4.58
C ARG A 158 0.16 33.15 -4.99
N GLY A 159 0.39 32.55 -6.16
CA GLY A 159 1.73 32.12 -6.58
C GLY A 159 2.24 30.89 -5.83
N ASP A 160 1.35 30.12 -5.20
CA ASP A 160 1.71 28.89 -4.52
C ASP A 160 2.10 27.83 -5.56
N VAL A 161 3.11 27.01 -5.25
CA VAL A 161 3.42 25.82 -6.05
C VAL A 161 2.29 24.82 -5.90
N ILE A 162 1.77 24.33 -7.03
CA ILE A 162 0.75 23.30 -7.09
C ILE A 162 1.45 21.99 -7.44
N ASP A 163 1.23 20.98 -6.61
CA ASP A 163 1.71 19.61 -6.79
C ASP A 163 0.57 18.62 -6.52
N TRP A 164 0.78 17.34 -6.83
CA TRP A 164 -0.23 16.30 -6.59
C TRP A 164 -0.67 16.15 -5.12
N ARG A 165 0.13 16.68 -4.18
CA ARG A 165 -0.13 16.65 -2.74
C ARG A 165 -0.94 17.83 -2.24
N SER A 166 -1.20 18.82 -3.10
CA SER A 166 -1.78 20.10 -2.72
C SER A 166 -3.25 20.02 -2.30
N TYR A 167 -3.97 18.95 -2.64
CA TYR A 167 -5.35 18.74 -2.25
C TYR A 167 -5.57 17.33 -1.69
N GLY A 168 -5.80 17.25 -0.38
CA GLY A 168 -5.89 15.98 0.36
C GLY A 168 -6.83 14.94 -0.26
N PRO A 169 -8.10 15.26 -0.56
CA PRO A 169 -9.01 14.27 -1.14
C PRO A 169 -8.58 13.77 -2.53
N LEU A 170 -8.06 14.63 -3.41
CA LEU A 170 -7.59 14.21 -4.73
C LEU A 170 -6.30 13.39 -4.62
N LYS A 171 -5.42 13.78 -3.69
CA LYS A 171 -4.23 13.00 -3.33
C LYS A 171 -4.61 11.58 -2.92
N GLU A 172 -5.57 11.40 -2.01
CA GLU A 172 -6.06 10.09 -1.58
C GLU A 172 -6.66 9.28 -2.74
N ALA A 173 -7.42 9.94 -3.62
CA ALA A 173 -8.00 9.30 -4.80
C ALA A 173 -6.93 8.80 -5.77
N ILE A 174 -5.88 9.59 -6.01
CA ILE A 174 -4.74 9.22 -6.85
C ILE A 174 -3.93 8.10 -6.21
N GLU A 175 -3.63 8.18 -4.90
CA GLU A 175 -2.93 7.11 -4.17
C GLU A 175 -3.70 5.79 -4.26
N SER A 176 -5.02 5.83 -4.03
CA SER A 176 -5.89 4.66 -4.13
C SER A 176 -5.93 4.08 -5.56
N LYS A 177 -6.01 4.94 -6.58
CA LYS A 177 -5.93 4.52 -8.00
C LYS A 177 -4.60 3.84 -8.32
N LEU A 178 -3.51 4.43 -7.84
CA LEU A 178 -2.16 3.93 -8.03
C LEU A 178 -1.98 2.57 -7.35
N VAL A 179 -2.43 2.42 -6.10
CA VAL A 179 -2.44 1.14 -5.35
C VAL A 179 -3.25 0.07 -6.07
N ALA A 180 -4.43 0.41 -6.62
CA ALA A 180 -5.20 -0.53 -7.42
C ALA A 180 -4.42 -1.03 -8.66
N SER A 181 -3.62 -0.16 -9.30
CA SER A 181 -2.73 -0.56 -10.39
C SER A 181 -1.59 -1.47 -9.91
N VAL A 182 -1.06 -1.28 -8.70
CA VAL A 182 -0.05 -2.17 -8.08
C VAL A 182 -0.57 -3.58 -7.94
N ARG A 183 -1.79 -3.70 -7.42
CA ARG A 183 -2.45 -4.99 -7.22
C ARG A 183 -2.43 -5.81 -8.51
N ASP A 184 -2.71 -5.16 -9.62
CA ASP A 184 -2.74 -5.80 -10.93
C ASP A 184 -1.32 -6.15 -11.42
N ILE A 185 -0.34 -5.24 -11.27
CA ILE A 185 1.06 -5.51 -11.65
C ILE A 185 1.64 -6.68 -10.84
N SER A 186 1.47 -6.66 -9.52
CA SER A 186 1.98 -7.69 -8.62
C SER A 186 1.40 -9.06 -8.92
N ARG A 187 0.07 -9.15 -9.16
CA ARG A 187 -0.58 -10.40 -9.55
C ARG A 187 -0.04 -10.94 -10.88
N ILE A 188 0.25 -10.07 -11.85
CA ILE A 188 0.74 -10.50 -13.17
C ILE A 188 2.18 -11.02 -13.05
N VAL A 189 3.07 -10.29 -12.38
CA VAL A 189 4.48 -10.67 -12.22
C VAL A 189 4.62 -11.95 -11.38
N THR A 190 3.77 -12.14 -10.36
CA THR A 190 3.81 -13.36 -9.54
C THR A 190 3.18 -14.59 -10.21
N LYS A 191 2.15 -14.44 -11.06
CA LYS A 191 1.49 -15.57 -11.76
C LYS A 191 2.16 -15.95 -13.07
N SER A 192 2.84 -15.02 -13.73
CA SER A 192 3.41 -15.26 -15.04
C SER A 192 4.87 -14.85 -15.03
N LYS A 193 5.76 -15.73 -15.52
CA LYS A 193 7.06 -15.34 -16.07
C LYS A 193 6.81 -14.51 -17.35
N SER A 194 6.01 -13.45 -17.30
CA SER A 194 5.62 -12.72 -18.49
C SER A 194 6.83 -11.99 -19.06
N ARG A 195 6.85 -11.92 -20.38
CA ARG A 195 7.82 -11.13 -21.15
C ARG A 195 7.47 -9.64 -21.15
N ASP A 196 6.68 -9.15 -20.19
CA ASP A 196 6.32 -7.74 -20.11
C ASP A 196 7.41 -6.96 -19.38
N ASN A 197 8.41 -6.53 -20.17
CA ASN A 197 9.54 -5.74 -19.70
C ASN A 197 9.11 -4.45 -18.98
N LYS A 198 7.92 -3.89 -19.28
CA LYS A 198 7.46 -2.65 -18.63
C LYS A 198 6.97 -2.94 -17.22
N GLN A 199 6.20 -4.02 -17.04
CA GLN A 199 5.74 -4.44 -15.71
C GLN A 199 6.89 -4.94 -14.83
N GLN A 200 7.87 -5.64 -15.40
CA GLN A 200 9.05 -6.07 -14.63
C GLN A 200 9.89 -4.87 -14.15
N LYS A 201 10.11 -3.86 -15.00
CA LYS A 201 10.79 -2.62 -14.57
C LYS A 201 10.06 -1.93 -13.43
N LYS A 202 8.74 -1.88 -13.53
CA LYS A 202 7.84 -1.32 -12.52
C LYS A 202 7.91 -2.07 -11.18
N PHE A 203 8.00 -3.40 -11.23
CA PHE A 203 8.20 -4.25 -10.06
C PHE A 203 9.58 -4.05 -9.43
N ASN A 204 10.64 -4.02 -10.24
CA ASN A 204 12.00 -3.83 -9.76
C ASN A 204 12.19 -2.45 -9.11
N ALA A 205 11.56 -1.40 -9.66
CA ALA A 205 11.56 -0.07 -9.04
C ALA A 205 10.94 -0.09 -7.63
N MET A 206 9.86 -0.85 -7.44
CA MET A 206 9.23 -1.01 -6.12
C MET A 206 10.13 -1.78 -5.14
N VAL A 207 10.78 -2.86 -5.59
CA VAL A 207 11.78 -3.58 -4.80
C VAL A 207 12.90 -2.63 -4.36
N GLN A 208 13.41 -1.82 -5.29
CA GLN A 208 14.47 -0.85 -5.00
C GLN A 208 14.03 0.18 -3.96
N THR A 209 12.81 0.71 -4.04
CA THR A 209 12.33 1.66 -3.03
C THR A 209 12.19 1.03 -1.65
N LEU A 210 11.76 -0.24 -1.56
CA LEU A 210 11.72 -0.97 -0.28
C LEU A 210 13.12 -1.14 0.31
N ILE A 211 14.11 -1.43 -0.52
CA ILE A 211 15.52 -1.51 -0.09
C ILE A 211 15.99 -0.15 0.42
N ASP A 212 15.83 0.90 -0.39
CA ASP A 212 16.42 2.22 -0.11
C ASP A 212 15.73 2.96 1.04
N THR A 213 14.41 2.81 1.17
CA THR A 213 13.60 3.59 2.12
C THR A 213 13.33 2.83 3.43
N TYR A 214 13.21 1.51 3.36
CA TYR A 214 12.78 0.68 4.49
C TYR A 214 13.84 -0.35 4.93
N GLY A 215 14.98 -0.43 4.23
CA GLY A 215 16.11 -1.28 4.63
C GLY A 215 15.87 -2.77 4.38
N TYR A 216 14.92 -3.12 3.51
CA TYR A 216 14.76 -4.50 3.07
C TYR A 216 16.01 -4.95 2.30
N ASN A 217 16.29 -6.25 2.31
CA ASN A 217 17.13 -6.85 1.27
C ASN A 217 16.25 -7.29 0.09
N GLU A 218 16.85 -7.57 -1.06
CA GLU A 218 16.14 -7.95 -2.29
C GLU A 218 15.17 -9.13 -2.09
N GLU A 219 15.65 -10.22 -1.49
CA GLU A 219 14.82 -11.42 -1.29
C GLU A 219 13.65 -11.18 -0.33
N SER A 220 13.84 -10.34 0.70
CA SER A 220 12.81 -9.98 1.67
C SER A 220 11.76 -9.06 1.07
N ALA A 221 12.17 -8.10 0.22
CA ALA A 221 11.26 -7.22 -0.49
C ALA A 221 10.37 -8.01 -1.45
N GLU A 222 10.94 -8.93 -2.24
CA GLU A 222 10.18 -9.82 -3.11
C GLU A 222 9.19 -10.71 -2.36
N GLU A 223 9.63 -11.28 -1.24
CA GLU A 223 8.80 -12.14 -0.39
C GLU A 223 7.60 -11.38 0.18
N VAL A 224 7.83 -10.15 0.67
CA VAL A 224 6.78 -9.28 1.20
C VAL A 224 5.81 -8.83 0.12
N ILE A 225 6.29 -8.43 -1.06
CA ILE A 225 5.40 -8.04 -2.17
C ILE A 225 4.54 -9.24 -2.60
N LYS A 226 5.14 -10.43 -2.72
CA LYS A 226 4.40 -11.66 -3.06
C LYS A 226 3.40 -12.02 -1.98
N PHE A 227 3.76 -11.86 -0.71
CA PHE A 227 2.86 -12.10 0.40
C PHE A 227 1.68 -11.11 0.40
N ALA A 228 1.95 -9.81 0.23
CA ALA A 228 0.95 -8.77 0.10
C ALA A 228 -0.02 -9.07 -1.06
N SER A 229 0.51 -9.46 -2.22
CA SER A 229 -0.28 -9.83 -3.39
C SER A 229 -1.30 -10.93 -3.12
N ASN A 230 -1.00 -11.84 -2.19
CA ASN A 230 -1.81 -13.01 -1.87
C ASN A 230 -2.67 -12.83 -0.61
N ASN A 231 -2.41 -11.84 0.24
CA ASN A 231 -3.09 -11.69 1.53
C ASN A 231 -3.77 -10.34 1.72
N LEU A 232 -3.17 -9.24 1.22
CA LEU A 232 -3.82 -7.92 1.23
C LEU A 232 -4.85 -7.80 0.12
N TRP A 233 -4.57 -8.38 -1.04
CA TRP A 233 -5.35 -8.11 -2.25
C TRP A 233 -6.11 -9.32 -2.80
N ARG A 234 -6.29 -10.39 -2.02
CA ARG A 234 -6.95 -11.61 -2.53
C ARG A 234 -8.48 -11.52 -2.56
N ASP A 235 -9.09 -10.75 -1.66
CA ASP A 235 -10.54 -10.71 -1.46
C ASP A 235 -11.07 -9.27 -1.35
N SER A 236 -11.04 -8.55 -2.48
CA SER A 236 -11.87 -7.36 -2.75
C SER A 236 -12.23 -7.27 -4.23
#